data_AF-A0A285BPI0-F1
#
_entry.id   AF-A0A285BPI0-F1
#
_cell.length_a   1.000
_cell.length_b   1.000
_cell.length_c   1.000
_cell.angle_alpha   90.00
_cell.angle_beta   90.00
_cell.angle_gamma   90.00
#
_symmetry.space_group_name_H-M   'P 1'
#
loop_
_entity.id
_entity.type
_entity.pdbx_description
1 polymer ?
#
loop_
_entity_poly.entity_id
_entity_poly.type
_entity_poly.pdbx_seq_one_letter_code
_entity_poly.pdbx_strand_id
1 'polypeptide(L)'
;MTLSLPRTAALGAIAALTLSACGAAPDTASTTADGKNAATATSAADFGGLDALVKAAKKEGKLNAIALPRDWANYGALIDGFEKKYGIKIAVENPDGASQDEINAVTSRKGQDRAPDVLDLGASFALSAAQQGLLAPYKVASFADIPAGQKDAQARWYNDYGGYISIGCDAKRVKTCPTTFADLLKPQYKGQVALNGNPTKSGSAFGGVWAAALANGGSFDDIQPGLDFFKKLKGNGNYTPVESTPATVEKGETPISIDWDYLNAGYADEFKSKGVDWKVTVPSDGQFSQYYSQAINKDAPHPAAARLWQEYLYSAEGQNLWLKGYARPALMTALEKAGTLDKSAAAKLPKVSGTPSFPTEAQQDKAKTVLGQGWAKAVSG
;
A
#
# COMPACT_ATOMS: atom_id res chain seq x y z
N MET A 1 -3.08 96.55 14.71
CA MET A 1 -2.58 97.07 13.42
C MET A 1 -2.12 95.87 12.61
N THR A 2 -2.93 95.58 11.60
CA THR A 2 -2.77 94.78 10.37
C THR A 2 -1.45 94.07 10.01
N LEU A 3 -1.66 92.97 9.24
CA LEU A 3 -0.80 92.27 8.26
C LEU A 3 -0.11 91.00 8.78
N SER A 4 -0.02 89.85 8.09
CA SER A 4 -0.58 89.28 6.86
C SER A 4 -0.06 87.83 6.79
N LEU A 5 -0.88 86.88 6.31
CA LEU A 5 -0.38 85.58 5.83
C LEU A 5 0.44 85.75 4.54
N PRO A 6 1.32 84.78 4.23
CA PRO A 6 1.04 84.00 3.03
C PRO A 6 1.21 82.49 3.18
N ARG A 7 0.49 81.81 2.28
CA ARG A 7 0.42 80.37 2.01
C ARG A 7 1.72 79.86 1.36
N THR A 8 2.12 78.64 1.71
CA THR A 8 2.85 77.68 0.86
C THR A 8 2.40 76.29 1.34
N ALA A 9 1.48 75.64 0.63
CA ALA A 9 1.71 74.71 -0.50
C ALA A 9 2.34 73.38 -0.05
N ALA A 10 1.54 72.31 -0.18
CA ALA A 10 1.74 70.96 0.31
C ALA A 10 2.82 70.17 -0.43
N LEU A 11 3.42 69.20 0.27
CA LEU A 11 3.91 67.95 -0.31
C LEU A 11 3.81 66.85 0.76
N GLY A 12 2.94 65.88 0.50
CA GLY A 12 2.74 64.71 1.34
C GLY A 12 3.86 63.68 1.14
N ALA A 13 4.16 62.96 2.21
CA ALA A 13 4.86 61.69 2.16
C ALA A 13 4.18 60.74 3.13
N ILE A 14 3.23 59.96 2.62
CA ILE A 14 2.69 58.79 3.31
C ILE A 14 3.80 57.73 3.23
N ALA A 15 4.49 57.51 4.35
CA ALA A 15 5.45 56.42 4.48
C ALA A 15 4.67 55.10 4.58
N ALA A 16 4.49 54.43 3.45
CA ALA A 16 4.01 53.06 3.40
C ALA A 16 5.12 52.13 3.90
N LEU A 17 4.99 51.67 5.15
CA LEU A 17 5.75 50.54 5.69
C LEU A 17 5.34 49.27 4.94
N THR A 18 6.05 48.95 3.88
CA THR A 18 5.97 47.65 3.24
C THR A 18 6.69 46.63 4.12
N LEU A 19 5.93 45.90 4.93
CA LEU A 19 6.41 44.64 5.50
C LEU A 19 6.66 43.69 4.32
N SER A 20 7.92 43.62 3.89
CA SER A 20 8.41 42.52 3.07
C SER A 20 8.41 41.27 3.94
N ALA A 21 7.26 40.59 3.98
CA ALA A 21 7.18 39.21 4.41
C ALA A 21 8.02 38.38 3.43
N CYS A 22 9.28 38.14 3.78
CA CYS A 22 10.06 37.09 3.16
C CYS A 22 9.39 35.76 3.55
N GLY A 23 8.44 35.32 2.73
CA GLY A 23 8.05 33.92 2.71
C GLY A 23 9.29 33.12 2.36
N ALA A 24 9.81 32.37 3.33
CA ALA A 24 10.85 31.39 3.08
C ALA A 24 10.37 30.46 1.97
N ALA A 25 11.04 30.50 0.82
CA ALA A 25 10.90 29.45 -0.18
C ALA A 25 11.28 28.12 0.50
N PRO A 26 10.54 27.02 0.28
CA PRO A 26 10.98 25.73 0.77
C PRO A 26 12.36 25.43 0.20
N ASP A 27 13.23 24.91 1.05
CA ASP A 27 14.65 24.75 0.83
C ASP A 27 15.01 24.17 -0.54
N THR A 28 16.11 24.68 -1.08
CA THR A 28 16.81 24.24 -2.32
C THR A 28 17.36 22.80 -2.25
N ALA A 29 16.81 21.95 -1.37
CA ALA A 29 17.23 20.56 -1.18
C ALA A 29 16.86 19.66 -2.36
N SER A 30 15.74 19.95 -3.02
CA SER A 30 15.14 19.09 -4.03
C SER A 30 15.29 19.59 -5.47
N THR A 31 16.17 20.59 -5.71
CA THR A 31 16.44 21.12 -7.04
C THR A 31 17.85 20.79 -7.52
N THR A 32 17.98 20.44 -8.81
CA THR A 32 19.30 20.27 -9.44
C THR A 32 19.96 21.63 -9.75
N ALA A 33 21.25 21.61 -10.08
CA ALA A 33 22.00 22.82 -10.43
C ALA A 33 21.44 23.54 -11.68
N ASP A 34 20.82 22.79 -12.59
CA ASP A 34 20.12 23.26 -13.79
C ASP A 34 18.63 23.60 -13.54
N GLY A 35 18.20 23.65 -12.27
CA GLY A 35 16.89 24.16 -11.87
C GLY A 35 15.72 23.18 -11.97
N LYS A 36 15.98 21.88 -12.17
CA LYS A 36 14.93 20.85 -12.21
C LYS A 36 14.44 20.56 -10.80
N ASN A 37 13.12 20.52 -10.60
CA ASN A 37 12.51 20.29 -9.30
C ASN A 37 12.05 18.84 -9.17
N ALA A 38 12.51 18.14 -8.12
CA ALA A 38 12.13 16.76 -7.89
C ALA A 38 10.62 16.63 -7.71
N ALA A 39 9.94 17.58 -7.05
CA ALA A 39 8.50 17.53 -6.79
C ALA A 39 7.64 17.42 -8.07
N THR A 40 8.12 17.95 -9.19
CA THR A 40 7.41 17.93 -10.49
C THR A 40 8.01 16.98 -11.51
N ALA A 41 9.14 16.33 -11.20
CA ALA A 41 9.77 15.39 -12.10
C ALA A 41 8.90 14.14 -12.29
N THR A 42 8.69 13.74 -13.55
CA THR A 42 7.86 12.58 -13.94
C THR A 42 8.66 11.32 -14.24
N SER A 43 10.00 11.39 -14.21
CA SER A 43 10.91 10.26 -14.31
C SER A 43 12.30 10.67 -13.79
N ALA A 44 13.20 9.70 -13.54
CA ALA A 44 14.60 10.01 -13.25
C ALA A 44 15.26 10.81 -14.39
N ALA A 45 14.96 10.48 -15.65
CA ALA A 45 15.49 11.19 -16.82
C ALA A 45 15.08 12.67 -16.84
N ASP A 46 13.80 12.96 -16.55
CA ASP A 46 13.29 14.34 -16.48
C ASP A 46 14.00 15.15 -15.38
N PHE A 47 14.42 14.49 -14.30
CA PHE A 47 15.18 15.10 -13.21
C PHE A 47 16.70 15.21 -13.48
N GLY A 48 17.20 14.76 -14.63
CA GLY A 48 18.63 14.79 -14.95
C GLY A 48 19.38 13.47 -14.67
N GLY A 49 18.65 12.37 -14.54
CA GLY A 49 19.17 11.02 -14.39
C GLY A 49 19.15 10.50 -12.95
N LEU A 50 19.38 9.19 -12.80
CA LEU A 50 19.35 8.51 -11.51
C LEU A 50 20.42 9.05 -10.55
N ASP A 51 21.61 9.41 -11.04
CA ASP A 51 22.67 9.96 -10.19
C ASP A 51 22.30 11.33 -9.60
N ALA A 52 21.64 12.19 -10.39
CA ALA A 52 21.11 13.45 -9.91
C ALA A 52 20.02 13.22 -8.86
N LEU A 53 19.13 12.25 -9.09
CA LEU A 53 18.09 11.85 -8.15
C LEU A 53 18.66 11.35 -6.83
N VAL A 54 19.67 10.46 -6.87
CA VAL A 54 20.36 9.96 -5.68
C VAL A 54 21.00 11.09 -4.90
N LYS A 55 21.65 12.04 -5.57
CA LYS A 55 22.29 13.19 -4.91
C LYS A 55 21.25 14.06 -4.19
N ALA A 56 20.12 14.36 -4.83
CA ALA A 56 19.05 15.16 -4.24
C ALA A 56 18.37 14.42 -3.07
N ALA A 57 18.05 13.13 -3.24
CA ALA A 57 17.47 12.30 -2.20
C ALA A 57 18.37 12.18 -0.96
N LYS A 58 19.70 12.07 -1.16
CA LYS A 58 20.67 12.10 -0.05
C LYS A 58 20.73 13.45 0.66
N LYS A 59 20.49 14.56 -0.06
CA LYS A 59 20.43 15.90 0.53
C LYS A 59 19.15 16.08 1.36
N GLU A 60 18.03 15.50 0.94
CA GLU A 60 16.80 15.40 1.75
C GLU A 60 17.01 14.50 2.97
N GLY A 61 17.74 13.39 2.82
CA GLY A 61 18.28 12.57 3.92
C GLY A 61 17.25 11.69 4.65
N LYS A 62 15.96 11.85 4.35
CA LYS A 62 14.86 11.14 5.00
C LYS A 62 13.76 10.75 4.00
N LEU A 63 13.03 9.70 4.33
CA LEU A 63 11.77 9.28 3.72
C LEU A 63 10.78 8.95 4.84
N ASN A 64 9.60 9.57 4.83
CA ASN A 64 8.49 9.24 5.70
C ASN A 64 7.56 8.25 5.01
N ALA A 65 7.13 7.23 5.72
CA ALA A 65 6.11 6.29 5.27
C ALA A 65 5.14 5.96 6.40
N ILE A 66 4.01 5.39 6.04
CA ILE A 66 3.00 4.84 6.97
C ILE A 66 2.65 3.45 6.48
N ALA A 67 2.24 2.56 7.40
CA ALA A 67 1.76 1.22 7.05
C ALA A 67 2.76 0.36 6.26
N LEU A 68 4.06 0.50 6.54
CA LEU A 68 5.11 -0.38 6.01
C LEU A 68 5.70 -1.26 7.13
N PRO A 69 4.93 -2.21 7.69
CA PRO A 69 5.42 -3.06 8.77
C PRO A 69 6.46 -4.03 8.21
N ARG A 70 7.49 -4.32 9.02
CA ARG A 70 8.71 -4.99 8.53
C ARG A 70 8.48 -6.45 8.10
N ASP A 71 7.49 -7.11 8.67
CA ASP A 71 7.07 -8.48 8.40
C ASP A 71 6.15 -8.60 7.18
N TRP A 72 5.62 -7.49 6.67
CA TRP A 72 4.79 -7.49 5.49
C TRP A 72 5.61 -7.60 4.22
N ALA A 73 5.42 -8.69 3.46
CA ALA A 73 6.06 -8.96 2.19
C ALA A 73 7.59 -8.72 2.17
N ASN A 74 8.29 -8.82 3.32
CA ASN A 74 9.73 -8.54 3.46
C ASN A 74 10.14 -7.05 3.34
N TYR A 75 9.26 -6.12 3.73
CA TYR A 75 9.58 -4.69 3.85
C TYR A 75 10.80 -4.42 4.74
N GLY A 76 11.02 -5.23 5.79
CA GLY A 76 12.20 -5.08 6.65
C GLY A 76 13.52 -5.13 5.87
N ALA A 77 13.67 -6.08 4.94
CA ALA A 77 14.88 -6.17 4.12
C ALA A 77 14.95 -5.06 3.05
N LEU A 78 13.81 -4.63 2.51
CA LEU A 78 13.77 -3.52 1.56
C LEU A 78 14.18 -2.20 2.20
N ILE A 79 13.65 -1.91 3.39
CA ILE A 79 14.00 -0.74 4.19
C ILE A 79 15.50 -0.77 4.51
N ASP A 80 15.98 -1.87 5.11
CA ASP A 80 17.39 -2.00 5.49
C ASP A 80 18.33 -1.88 4.28
N GLY A 81 17.94 -2.49 3.15
CA GLY A 81 18.68 -2.42 1.89
C GLY A 81 18.75 -0.99 1.35
N PHE A 82 17.63 -0.26 1.34
CA PHE A 82 17.58 1.12 0.90
C PHE A 82 18.40 2.05 1.80
N GLU A 83 18.23 1.95 3.12
CA GLU A 83 19.00 2.74 4.08
C GLU A 83 20.50 2.48 3.93
N LYS A 84 20.90 1.21 3.77
CA LYS A 84 22.31 0.83 3.58
C LYS A 84 22.85 1.34 2.25
N LYS A 85 22.08 1.24 1.17
CA LYS A 85 22.51 1.59 -0.19
C LYS A 85 22.64 3.11 -0.39
N TYR A 86 21.71 3.88 0.18
CA TYR A 86 21.62 5.31 -0.07
C TYR A 86 21.92 6.17 1.15
N GLY A 87 22.01 5.63 2.36
CA GLY A 87 22.24 6.41 3.57
C GLY A 87 21.07 7.34 3.94
N ILE A 88 19.87 7.05 3.42
CA ILE A 88 18.64 7.81 3.66
C ILE A 88 17.81 7.05 4.68
N LYS A 89 17.35 7.73 5.74
CA LYS A 89 16.56 7.10 6.80
C LYS A 89 15.09 6.98 6.44
N ILE A 90 14.51 5.81 6.67
CA ILE A 90 13.07 5.59 6.49
C ILE A 90 12.39 5.63 7.86
N ALA A 91 11.52 6.61 8.05
CA ALA A 91 10.68 6.73 9.23
C ALA A 91 9.29 6.18 8.92
N VAL A 92 8.96 5.00 9.46
CA VAL A 92 7.63 4.41 9.35
C VAL A 92 6.82 4.75 10.59
N GLU A 93 5.81 5.61 10.44
CA GLU A 93 4.81 5.87 11.48
C GLU A 93 3.64 4.89 11.33
N ASN A 94 3.06 4.43 12.44
CA ASN A 94 1.92 3.52 12.42
C ASN A 94 2.13 2.34 11.44
N PRO A 95 3.14 1.48 11.70
CA PRO A 95 3.49 0.38 10.79
C PRO A 95 2.31 -0.58 10.58
N ASP A 96 1.43 -0.73 11.56
CA ASP A 96 0.24 -1.59 11.46
C ASP A 96 -0.99 -0.85 10.90
N GLY A 97 -0.78 0.32 10.28
CA GLY A 97 -1.84 1.10 9.65
C GLY A 97 -2.43 0.43 8.40
N ALA A 98 -3.56 0.95 7.94
CA ALA A 98 -4.19 0.49 6.71
C ALA A 98 -4.08 1.53 5.58
N SER A 99 -4.38 1.10 4.34
CA SER A 99 -4.36 1.98 3.16
C SER A 99 -5.16 3.27 3.34
N GLN A 100 -6.30 3.23 4.03
CA GLN A 100 -7.07 4.44 4.31
C GLN A 100 -6.38 5.38 5.31
N ASP A 101 -5.59 4.88 6.24
CA ASP A 101 -4.85 5.69 7.21
C ASP A 101 -3.71 6.47 6.53
N GLU A 102 -3.04 5.85 5.54
CA GLU A 102 -2.06 6.53 4.69
C GLU A 102 -2.70 7.69 3.90
N ILE A 103 -3.84 7.45 3.25
CA ILE A 103 -4.60 8.47 2.50
C ILE A 103 -5.05 9.62 3.43
N ASN A 104 -5.52 9.28 4.63
CA ASN A 104 -5.92 10.26 5.63
C ASN A 104 -4.71 11.09 6.09
N ALA A 105 -3.54 10.48 6.24
CA ALA A 105 -2.32 11.17 6.62
C ALA A 105 -1.83 12.12 5.51
N VAL A 106 -1.85 11.72 4.24
CA VAL A 106 -1.56 12.62 3.10
C VAL A 106 -2.46 13.85 3.14
N THR A 107 -3.76 13.63 3.33
CA THR A 107 -4.76 14.72 3.31
C THR A 107 -4.62 15.65 4.51
N SER A 108 -4.55 15.10 5.73
CA SER A 108 -4.53 15.87 6.98
C SER A 108 -3.18 16.54 7.28
N ARG A 109 -2.09 16.06 6.66
CA ARG A 109 -0.73 16.55 6.91
C ARG A 109 -0.13 17.29 5.73
N LYS A 110 -0.93 17.63 4.71
CA LYS A 110 -0.48 18.41 3.55
C LYS A 110 0.35 19.63 3.98
N GLY A 111 1.56 19.75 3.42
CA GLY A 111 2.50 20.84 3.73
C GLY A 111 3.24 20.70 5.07
N GLN A 112 3.07 19.60 5.82
CA GLN A 112 3.83 19.31 7.04
C GLN A 112 5.00 18.38 6.72
N ASP A 113 6.14 18.59 7.40
CA ASP A 113 7.35 17.76 7.29
C ASP A 113 7.13 16.28 7.66
N ARG A 114 6.07 15.98 8.43
CA ARG A 114 5.68 14.62 8.84
C ARG A 114 4.63 13.97 7.93
N ALA A 115 4.29 14.58 6.79
CA ALA A 115 3.45 13.91 5.81
C ALA A 115 4.20 12.70 5.24
N PRO A 116 3.51 11.59 4.95
CA PRO A 116 4.15 10.46 4.27
C PRO A 116 4.58 10.91 2.86
N ASP A 117 5.76 10.46 2.43
CA ASP A 117 6.31 10.74 1.11
C ASP A 117 5.82 9.76 0.06
N VAL A 118 5.61 8.51 0.48
CA VAL A 118 5.19 7.37 -0.35
C VAL A 118 4.03 6.63 0.30
N LEU A 119 3.28 5.89 -0.51
CA LEU A 119 2.16 5.07 -0.07
C LEU A 119 2.24 3.67 -0.68
N ASP A 120 1.75 2.68 0.06
CA ASP A 120 1.58 1.30 -0.39
C ASP A 120 0.12 0.84 -0.22
N LEU A 121 -0.67 1.02 -1.26
CA LEU A 121 -2.12 0.95 -1.15
C LEU A 121 -2.67 -0.31 -1.81
N GLY A 122 -3.70 -0.91 -1.22
CA GLY A 122 -4.55 -1.83 -1.99
C GLY A 122 -5.10 -1.12 -3.24
N ALA A 123 -5.20 -1.79 -4.38
CA ALA A 123 -5.45 -1.13 -5.67
C ALA A 123 -6.72 -0.23 -5.71
N SER A 124 -7.78 -0.59 -4.98
CA SER A 124 -9.01 0.23 -4.88
C SER A 124 -8.80 1.52 -4.07
N PHE A 125 -7.85 1.52 -3.14
CA PHE A 125 -7.43 2.70 -2.39
C PHE A 125 -6.50 3.58 -3.22
N ALA A 126 -5.58 2.99 -4.00
CA ALA A 126 -4.73 3.73 -4.93
C ALA A 126 -5.54 4.48 -6.00
N LEU A 127 -6.53 3.81 -6.59
CA LEU A 127 -7.46 4.42 -7.54
C LEU A 127 -8.20 5.61 -6.92
N SER A 128 -8.74 5.42 -5.72
CA SER A 128 -9.46 6.46 -4.99
C SER A 128 -8.55 7.66 -4.64
N ALA A 129 -7.30 7.42 -4.22
CA ALA A 129 -6.34 8.49 -3.95
C ALA A 129 -5.94 9.26 -5.22
N ALA A 130 -5.81 8.56 -6.35
CA ALA A 130 -5.54 9.17 -7.65
C ALA A 130 -6.70 10.06 -8.13
N GLN A 131 -7.95 9.59 -7.96
CA GLN A 131 -9.16 10.35 -8.28
C GLN A 131 -9.30 11.60 -7.39
N GLN A 132 -8.85 11.53 -6.13
CA GLN A 132 -8.79 12.68 -5.21
C GLN A 132 -7.64 13.65 -5.51
N GLY A 133 -6.77 13.34 -6.49
CA GLY A 133 -5.65 14.21 -6.87
C GLY A 133 -4.48 14.23 -5.87
N LEU A 134 -4.38 13.20 -5.02
CA LEU A 134 -3.39 13.13 -3.94
C LEU A 134 -2.01 12.62 -4.39
N LEU A 135 -1.93 12.03 -5.58
CA LEU A 135 -0.75 11.29 -6.02
C LEU A 135 0.03 12.05 -7.11
N ALA A 136 1.36 12.07 -7.00
CA ALA A 136 2.24 12.60 -8.05
C ALA A 136 2.47 11.55 -9.17
N PRO A 137 2.41 11.95 -10.45
CA PRO A 137 2.79 11.07 -11.55
C PRO A 137 4.30 10.83 -11.58
N TYR A 138 4.73 9.58 -11.66
CA TYR A 138 6.13 9.21 -11.82
C TYR A 138 6.30 7.86 -12.52
N LYS A 139 7.09 7.84 -13.60
CA LYS A 139 7.45 6.64 -14.35
C LYS A 139 8.84 6.18 -13.91
N VAL A 140 8.88 5.09 -13.14
CA VAL A 140 10.12 4.37 -12.86
C VAL A 140 10.76 3.86 -14.14
N ALA A 141 12.07 3.55 -14.12
CA ALA A 141 12.79 3.08 -15.30
C ALA A 141 12.14 1.86 -15.96
N SER A 142 11.56 0.96 -15.17
CA SER A 142 10.87 -0.26 -15.60
C SER A 142 9.35 -0.08 -15.82
N PHE A 143 8.84 1.17 -15.86
CA PHE A 143 7.40 1.43 -15.97
C PHE A 143 6.77 0.79 -17.21
N ALA A 144 7.52 0.68 -18.31
CA ALA A 144 7.05 0.03 -19.54
C ALA A 144 6.84 -1.49 -19.38
N ASP A 145 7.60 -2.12 -18.49
CA ASP A 145 7.56 -3.57 -18.24
C ASP A 145 6.41 -3.98 -17.31
N ILE A 146 5.86 -3.04 -16.55
CA ILE A 146 4.66 -3.27 -15.72
C ILE A 146 3.46 -3.53 -16.63
N PRO A 147 2.67 -4.60 -16.44
CA PRO A 147 1.50 -4.89 -17.26
C PRO A 147 0.50 -3.73 -17.32
N ALA A 148 -0.14 -3.52 -18.47
CA ALA A 148 -1.04 -2.38 -18.68
C ALA A 148 -2.22 -2.33 -17.69
N GLY A 149 -2.80 -3.49 -17.35
CA GLY A 149 -3.88 -3.59 -16.36
C GLY A 149 -3.43 -3.48 -14.90
N GLN A 150 -2.14 -3.23 -14.67
CA GLN A 150 -1.52 -3.15 -13.35
C GLN A 150 -0.85 -1.80 -13.09
N LYS A 151 -1.18 -0.78 -13.89
CA LYS A 151 -0.67 0.59 -13.72
C LYS A 151 -1.66 1.62 -14.20
N ASP A 152 -1.63 2.79 -13.60
CA ASP A 152 -2.32 3.97 -14.12
C ASP A 152 -1.61 4.49 -15.37
N ALA A 153 -2.38 4.82 -16.41
CA ALA A 153 -1.82 5.38 -17.65
C ALA A 153 -1.10 6.73 -17.44
N GLN A 154 -1.50 7.47 -16.39
CA GLN A 154 -0.86 8.72 -15.98
C GLN A 154 0.29 8.52 -14.97
N ALA A 155 0.62 7.27 -14.63
CA ALA A 155 1.67 6.89 -13.69
C ALA A 155 1.51 7.49 -12.27
N ARG A 156 0.27 7.73 -11.83
CA ARG A 156 -0.01 8.17 -10.45
C ARG A 156 0.12 7.03 -9.44
N TRP A 157 -0.10 5.80 -9.88
CA TRP A 157 0.13 4.57 -9.13
C TRP A 157 0.47 3.43 -10.09
N TYR A 158 1.15 2.41 -9.58
CA TYR A 158 1.47 1.19 -10.32
C TYR A 158 1.68 0.05 -9.33
N ASN A 159 1.31 -1.16 -9.73
CA ASN A 159 1.39 -2.34 -8.88
C ASN A 159 2.83 -2.82 -8.73
N ASP A 160 3.17 -3.25 -7.50
CA ASP A 160 4.53 -3.61 -7.13
C ASP A 160 4.68 -5.10 -6.82
N TYR A 161 3.92 -5.57 -5.84
CA TYR A 161 3.90 -6.98 -5.45
C TYR A 161 2.47 -7.40 -5.12
N GLY A 162 2.20 -8.70 -5.20
CA GLY A 162 0.86 -9.23 -5.02
C GLY A 162 0.82 -10.69 -4.63
N GLY A 163 -0.41 -11.15 -4.45
CA GLY A 163 -0.69 -12.49 -3.97
C GLY A 163 -2.08 -12.95 -4.32
N TYR A 164 -2.46 -14.05 -3.70
CA TYR A 164 -3.81 -14.58 -3.73
C TYR A 164 -4.36 -14.57 -2.32
N ILE A 165 -5.66 -14.34 -2.17
CA ILE A 165 -6.30 -14.58 -0.87
C ILE A 165 -6.17 -16.06 -0.56
N SER A 166 -5.88 -16.33 0.71
CA SER A 166 -5.64 -17.67 1.24
C SER A 166 -6.31 -17.84 2.59
N ILE A 167 -6.42 -19.09 3.00
CA ILE A 167 -6.81 -19.51 4.33
C ILE A 167 -5.55 -20.04 5.02
N GLY A 168 -5.16 -19.37 6.10
CA GLY A 168 -4.17 -19.84 7.07
C GLY A 168 -4.86 -20.59 8.20
N CYS A 169 -4.26 -21.67 8.70
CA CYS A 169 -4.86 -22.48 9.76
C CYS A 169 -3.82 -23.18 10.65
N ASP A 170 -3.98 -23.10 11.97
CA ASP A 170 -3.17 -23.86 12.93
C ASP A 170 -3.70 -25.28 13.10
N ALA A 171 -3.06 -26.24 12.41
CA ALA A 171 -3.47 -27.65 12.40
C ALA A 171 -3.30 -28.37 13.76
N LYS A 172 -2.62 -27.77 14.74
CA LYS A 172 -2.60 -28.31 16.12
C LYS A 172 -3.84 -27.94 16.91
N ARG A 173 -4.44 -26.78 16.62
CA ARG A 173 -5.64 -26.28 17.32
C ARG A 173 -6.93 -26.62 16.56
N VAL A 174 -6.84 -26.70 15.23
CA VAL A 174 -7.97 -26.98 14.35
C VAL A 174 -7.83 -28.38 13.76
N LYS A 175 -8.68 -29.31 14.19
CA LYS A 175 -8.61 -30.74 13.79
C LYS A 175 -8.65 -30.96 12.27
N THR A 176 -9.43 -30.16 11.56
CA THR A 176 -9.51 -30.17 10.10
C THR A 176 -9.40 -28.75 9.62
N CYS A 177 -8.29 -28.39 8.99
CA CYS A 177 -8.14 -27.05 8.45
C CYS A 177 -9.09 -26.83 7.27
N PRO A 178 -9.83 -25.69 7.23
CA PRO A 178 -10.67 -25.35 6.09
C PRO A 178 -9.80 -25.03 4.88
N THR A 179 -10.26 -25.45 3.71
CA THR A 179 -9.55 -25.27 2.43
C THR A 179 -10.36 -24.46 1.42
N THR A 180 -11.61 -24.14 1.75
CA THR A 180 -12.58 -23.43 0.92
C THR A 180 -13.34 -22.42 1.76
N PHE A 181 -13.94 -21.41 1.14
CA PHE A 181 -14.85 -20.51 1.85
C PHE A 181 -16.09 -21.26 2.33
N ALA A 182 -16.58 -22.24 1.57
CA ALA A 182 -17.68 -23.12 2.01
C ALA A 182 -17.36 -23.84 3.33
N ASP A 183 -16.12 -24.31 3.53
CA ASP A 183 -15.72 -24.94 4.78
C ASP A 183 -15.87 -24.00 5.97
N LEU A 184 -15.51 -22.72 5.82
CA LEU A 184 -15.49 -21.75 6.92
C LEU A 184 -16.87 -21.57 7.59
N LEU A 185 -17.97 -21.94 6.92
CA LEU A 185 -19.32 -21.91 7.49
C LEU A 185 -19.67 -23.10 8.38
N LYS A 186 -18.83 -24.14 8.43
CA LYS A 186 -19.07 -25.36 9.22
C LYS A 186 -19.11 -25.04 10.72
N PRO A 187 -20.02 -25.66 11.50
CA PRO A 187 -20.19 -25.34 12.94
C PRO A 187 -18.97 -25.59 13.83
N GLN A 188 -18.01 -26.39 13.36
CA GLN A 188 -16.78 -26.71 14.09
C GLN A 188 -15.79 -25.55 14.19
N TYR A 189 -15.97 -24.49 13.39
CA TYR A 189 -15.10 -23.30 13.34
C TYR A 189 -15.66 -22.11 14.13
N LYS A 190 -16.58 -22.36 15.08
CA LYS A 190 -17.13 -21.33 15.96
C LYS A 190 -16.01 -20.53 16.66
N GLY A 191 -16.07 -19.21 16.53
CA GLY A 191 -15.14 -18.25 17.12
C GLY A 191 -13.73 -18.25 16.55
N GLN A 192 -13.45 -18.98 15.46
CA GLN A 192 -12.08 -19.24 15.01
C GLN A 192 -11.67 -18.48 13.74
N VAL A 193 -12.63 -18.01 12.94
CA VAL A 193 -12.35 -17.43 11.62
C VAL A 193 -12.17 -15.92 11.71
N ALA A 194 -10.97 -15.45 11.43
CA ALA A 194 -10.56 -14.06 11.50
C ALA A 194 -10.25 -13.49 10.11
N LEU A 195 -10.42 -12.17 9.98
CA LEU A 195 -9.96 -11.36 8.86
C LEU A 195 -8.81 -10.47 9.37
N ASN A 196 -7.86 -10.10 8.51
CA ASN A 196 -6.69 -9.31 8.92
C ASN A 196 -6.94 -7.80 9.10
N GLY A 197 -8.20 -7.40 9.27
CA GLY A 197 -8.56 -6.00 9.51
C GLY A 197 -9.96 -5.64 9.04
N ASN A 198 -10.25 -4.33 9.03
CA ASN A 198 -11.51 -3.81 8.52
C ASN A 198 -11.46 -3.60 6.99
N PRO A 199 -12.29 -4.28 6.18
CA PRO A 199 -12.27 -4.17 4.72
C PRO A 199 -12.68 -2.79 4.18
N THR A 200 -13.27 -1.91 5.00
CA THR A 200 -13.52 -0.52 4.58
C THR A 200 -12.26 0.34 4.60
N LYS A 201 -11.17 -0.15 5.20
CA LYS A 201 -9.90 0.55 5.38
C LYS A 201 -8.69 -0.21 4.83
N SER A 202 -8.68 -1.53 4.96
CA SER A 202 -7.57 -2.44 4.61
C SER A 202 -7.80 -3.09 3.25
N GLY A 203 -6.79 -3.00 2.38
CA GLY A 203 -6.78 -3.66 1.07
C GLY A 203 -6.84 -5.19 1.16
N SER A 204 -6.16 -5.79 2.15
CA SER A 204 -6.19 -7.25 2.35
C SER A 204 -7.58 -7.73 2.78
N ALA A 205 -8.14 -7.13 3.82
CA ALA A 205 -9.47 -7.47 4.30
C ALA A 205 -10.52 -7.29 3.18
N PHE A 206 -10.40 -6.22 2.39
CA PHE A 206 -11.23 -5.98 1.22
C PHE A 206 -11.10 -7.10 0.18
N GLY A 207 -9.87 -7.57 -0.11
CA GLY A 207 -9.62 -8.75 -0.93
C GLY A 207 -10.27 -10.02 -0.39
N GLY A 208 -10.26 -10.21 0.94
CA GLY A 208 -10.94 -11.33 1.61
C GLY A 208 -12.45 -11.36 1.38
N VAL A 209 -13.10 -10.18 1.39
CA VAL A 209 -14.53 -10.06 1.03
C VAL A 209 -14.76 -10.37 -0.45
N TRP A 210 -13.84 -9.98 -1.32
CA TRP A 210 -13.95 -10.29 -2.74
C TRP A 210 -13.79 -11.77 -3.05
N ALA A 211 -12.82 -12.42 -2.42
CA ALA A 211 -12.62 -13.87 -2.50
C ALA A 211 -13.86 -14.63 -2.00
N ALA A 212 -14.46 -14.17 -0.90
CA ALA A 212 -15.74 -14.70 -0.42
C ALA A 212 -16.87 -14.49 -1.45
N ALA A 213 -16.93 -13.34 -2.12
CA ALA A 213 -17.93 -13.11 -3.16
C ALA A 213 -17.78 -14.11 -4.31
N LEU A 214 -16.56 -14.29 -4.83
CA LEU A 214 -16.28 -15.25 -5.89
C LEU A 214 -16.68 -16.69 -5.50
N ALA A 215 -16.42 -17.08 -4.24
CA ALA A 215 -16.82 -18.38 -3.72
C ALA A 215 -18.32 -18.59 -3.54
N ASN A 216 -19.09 -17.50 -3.46
CA ASN A 216 -20.51 -17.55 -3.13
C ASN A 216 -21.42 -17.05 -4.27
N GLY A 217 -20.94 -17.17 -5.52
CA GLY A 217 -21.72 -16.86 -6.72
C GLY A 217 -21.67 -15.39 -7.17
N GLY A 218 -20.77 -14.60 -6.59
CA GLY A 218 -20.47 -13.24 -7.02
C GLY A 218 -19.48 -13.17 -8.18
N SER A 219 -19.03 -11.96 -8.48
CA SER A 219 -18.09 -11.67 -9.56
C SER A 219 -17.32 -10.37 -9.28
N PHE A 220 -16.46 -9.92 -10.20
CA PHE A 220 -15.91 -8.57 -10.11
C PHE A 220 -16.95 -7.47 -10.26
N ASP A 221 -18.09 -7.74 -10.90
CA ASP A 221 -19.20 -6.80 -11.01
C ASP A 221 -20.14 -6.84 -9.79
N ASP A 222 -20.05 -7.88 -8.96
CA ASP A 222 -20.94 -8.09 -7.82
C ASP A 222 -20.21 -8.68 -6.60
N ILE A 223 -19.86 -7.80 -5.66
CA ILE A 223 -19.23 -8.16 -4.38
C ILE A 223 -20.28 -8.49 -3.29
N GLN A 224 -21.57 -8.27 -3.52
CA GLN A 224 -22.61 -8.44 -2.49
C GLN A 224 -22.62 -9.86 -1.87
N PRO A 225 -22.41 -10.96 -2.63
CA PRO A 225 -22.32 -12.29 -2.06
C PRO A 225 -21.21 -12.47 -1.01
N GLY A 226 -20.14 -11.66 -1.08
CA GLY A 226 -19.09 -11.65 -0.07
C GLY A 226 -19.56 -11.05 1.26
N LEU A 227 -20.31 -9.94 1.21
CA LEU A 227 -20.94 -9.37 2.40
C LEU A 227 -21.94 -10.34 3.03
N ASP A 228 -22.75 -10.99 2.19
CA ASP A 228 -23.73 -11.99 2.65
C ASP A 228 -23.05 -13.21 3.27
N PHE A 229 -21.90 -13.62 2.74
CA PHE A 229 -21.06 -14.66 3.32
C PHE A 229 -20.59 -14.27 4.73
N PHE A 230 -20.01 -13.09 4.92
CA PHE A 230 -19.56 -12.65 6.25
C PHE A 230 -20.72 -12.48 7.24
N LYS A 231 -21.89 -12.04 6.77
CA LYS A 231 -23.12 -12.04 7.58
C LYS A 231 -23.52 -13.43 8.04
N LYS A 232 -23.48 -14.44 7.15
CA LYS A 232 -23.74 -15.85 7.50
C LYS A 232 -22.67 -16.39 8.45
N LEU A 233 -21.40 -16.10 8.19
CA LEU A 233 -20.26 -16.52 9.01
C LEU A 233 -20.39 -15.99 10.45
N LYS A 234 -20.79 -14.72 10.59
CA LYS A 234 -21.11 -14.10 11.88
C LYS A 234 -22.35 -14.73 12.53
N GLY A 235 -23.43 -14.92 11.77
CA GLY A 235 -24.66 -15.55 12.26
C GLY A 235 -24.47 -16.98 12.77
N ASN A 236 -23.56 -17.74 12.15
CA ASN A 236 -23.17 -19.08 12.60
C ASN A 236 -22.29 -19.07 13.87
N GLY A 237 -21.78 -17.90 14.26
CA GLY A 237 -20.84 -17.72 15.35
C GLY A 237 -19.40 -18.06 15.00
N ASN A 238 -19.05 -18.21 13.73
CA ASN A 238 -17.71 -18.60 13.28
C ASN A 238 -16.75 -17.41 13.18
N TYR A 239 -17.27 -16.23 12.81
CA TYR A 239 -16.47 -15.01 12.66
C TYR A 239 -16.08 -14.42 14.03
N THR A 240 -14.78 -14.22 14.24
CA THR A 240 -14.25 -13.42 15.35
C THR A 240 -13.95 -11.99 14.90
N PRO A 241 -14.25 -10.96 15.71
CA PRO A 241 -13.84 -9.59 15.42
C PRO A 241 -12.37 -9.31 15.72
N VAL A 242 -11.65 -10.27 16.33
CA VAL A 242 -10.21 -10.16 16.58
C VAL A 242 -9.46 -10.21 15.25
N GLU A 243 -8.61 -9.23 15.01
CA GLU A 243 -7.81 -9.17 13.79
C GLU A 243 -6.73 -10.26 13.79
N SER A 244 -6.58 -10.92 12.65
CA SER A 244 -5.52 -11.90 12.45
C SER A 244 -4.16 -11.21 12.31
N THR A 245 -3.26 -11.45 13.25
CA THR A 245 -1.87 -11.00 13.26
C THR A 245 -0.96 -12.15 13.71
N PRO A 246 0.37 -12.07 13.54
CA PRO A 246 1.27 -13.10 14.06
C PRO A 246 1.04 -13.37 15.55
N ALA A 247 0.82 -12.30 16.33
CA ALA A 247 0.62 -12.38 17.76
C ALA A 247 -0.70 -13.05 18.16
N THR A 248 -1.80 -12.76 17.46
CA THR A 248 -3.12 -13.36 17.79
C THR A 248 -3.17 -14.84 17.36
N VAL A 249 -2.48 -15.21 16.26
CA VAL A 249 -2.31 -16.60 15.84
C VAL A 249 -1.44 -17.37 16.85
N GLU A 250 -0.32 -16.81 17.28
CA GLU A 250 0.57 -17.45 18.26
C GLU A 250 -0.17 -17.74 19.58
N LYS A 251 -1.00 -16.80 20.05
CA LYS A 251 -1.85 -16.98 21.24
C LYS A 251 -3.02 -17.95 21.02
N GLY A 252 -3.36 -18.26 19.77
CA GLY A 252 -4.48 -19.14 19.41
C GLY A 252 -5.84 -18.44 19.42
N GLU A 253 -5.86 -17.10 19.41
CA GLU A 253 -7.09 -16.29 19.35
C GLU A 253 -7.69 -16.29 17.94
N THR A 254 -6.85 -16.42 16.91
CA THR A 254 -7.22 -16.40 15.49
C THR A 254 -6.65 -17.61 14.74
N PRO A 255 -7.01 -18.86 15.14
CA PRO A 255 -6.38 -20.06 14.59
C PRO A 255 -6.75 -20.34 13.13
N ILE A 256 -7.72 -19.62 12.55
CA ILE A 256 -8.05 -19.62 11.13
C ILE A 256 -8.05 -18.17 10.63
N SER A 257 -7.23 -17.88 9.63
CA SER A 257 -7.05 -16.53 9.07
C SER A 257 -7.42 -16.48 7.59
N ILE A 258 -8.15 -15.45 7.17
CA ILE A 258 -8.28 -15.05 5.76
C ILE A 258 -7.32 -13.89 5.53
N ASP A 259 -6.27 -14.12 4.74
CA ASP A 259 -5.27 -13.11 4.40
C ASP A 259 -4.51 -13.52 3.12
N TRP A 260 -3.59 -12.69 2.65
CA TRP A 260 -2.74 -12.99 1.51
C TRP A 260 -1.88 -14.24 1.72
N ASP A 261 -1.71 -15.00 0.65
CA ASP A 261 -0.91 -16.23 0.62
C ASP A 261 0.55 -16.00 1.00
N TYR A 262 1.14 -14.86 0.61
CA TYR A 262 2.50 -14.51 0.98
C TYR A 262 2.67 -14.21 2.48
N LEU A 263 1.68 -13.57 3.11
CA LEU A 263 1.69 -13.35 4.57
C LEU A 263 1.52 -14.65 5.32
N ASN A 264 0.54 -15.46 4.92
CA ASN A 264 0.34 -16.77 5.53
C ASN A 264 1.56 -17.71 5.32
N ALA A 265 2.26 -17.61 4.18
CA ALA A 265 3.51 -18.34 3.96
C ALA A 265 4.65 -17.83 4.86
N GLY A 266 4.77 -16.51 5.04
CA GLY A 266 5.70 -15.90 5.99
C GLY A 266 5.43 -16.36 7.43
N TYR A 267 4.17 -16.38 7.85
CA TYR A 267 3.75 -16.90 9.14
C TYR A 267 4.14 -18.37 9.33
N ALA A 268 4.00 -19.20 8.28
CA ALA A 268 4.42 -20.59 8.34
C ALA A 268 5.92 -20.76 8.65
N ASP A 269 6.78 -19.85 8.21
CA ASP A 269 8.19 -19.82 8.58
C ASP A 269 8.41 -19.32 10.01
N GLU A 270 7.77 -18.21 10.37
CA GLU A 270 7.88 -17.60 11.70
C GLU A 270 7.49 -18.59 12.81
N PHE A 271 6.43 -19.37 12.57
CA PHE A 271 5.83 -20.26 13.54
C PHE A 271 6.54 -21.61 13.73
N LYS A 272 7.48 -21.98 12.86
CA LYS A 272 8.22 -23.27 12.96
C LYS A 272 8.83 -23.53 14.33
N SER A 273 9.35 -22.47 14.96
CA SER A 273 9.99 -22.56 16.29
C SER A 273 9.02 -22.31 17.45
N LYS A 274 7.81 -21.84 17.18
CA LYS A 274 6.82 -21.38 18.16
C LYS A 274 5.75 -22.41 18.49
N GLY A 275 5.88 -23.62 17.93
CA GLY A 275 4.98 -24.73 18.22
C GLY A 275 3.60 -24.64 17.57
N VAL A 276 3.37 -23.70 16.64
CA VAL A 276 2.15 -23.58 15.82
C VAL A 276 2.35 -24.34 14.50
N ASP A 277 1.40 -25.19 14.10
CA ASP A 277 1.48 -25.92 12.82
C ASP A 277 0.65 -25.20 11.75
N TRP A 278 1.17 -24.10 11.23
CA TRP A 278 0.46 -23.23 10.30
C TRP A 278 0.44 -23.80 8.88
N LYS A 279 -0.77 -24.08 8.37
CA LYS A 279 -1.03 -24.51 7.00
C LYS A 279 -1.61 -23.37 6.18
N VAL A 280 -1.22 -23.29 4.93
CA VAL A 280 -1.66 -22.26 3.99
C VAL A 280 -2.34 -22.92 2.81
N THR A 281 -3.55 -22.46 2.47
CA THR A 281 -4.30 -22.94 1.31
C THR A 281 -4.88 -21.77 0.54
N VAL A 282 -4.64 -21.69 -0.76
CA VAL A 282 -5.40 -20.79 -1.64
C VAL A 282 -6.73 -21.50 -1.96
N PRO A 283 -7.88 -20.94 -1.58
CA PRO A 283 -9.17 -21.61 -1.72
C PRO A 283 -9.57 -21.72 -3.19
N SER A 284 -9.93 -22.92 -3.63
CA SER A 284 -10.30 -23.19 -5.02
C SER A 284 -11.66 -22.62 -5.43
N ASP A 285 -12.54 -22.35 -4.46
CA ASP A 285 -13.86 -21.75 -4.69
C ASP A 285 -13.79 -20.21 -4.76
N GLY A 286 -12.83 -19.58 -4.09
CA GLY A 286 -12.73 -18.11 -3.97
C GLY A 286 -11.41 -17.54 -4.49
N GLN A 287 -10.94 -17.96 -5.65
CA GLN A 287 -9.62 -17.56 -6.16
C GLN A 287 -9.59 -16.07 -6.55
N PHE A 288 -9.11 -15.22 -5.63
CA PHE A 288 -8.91 -13.79 -5.84
C PHE A 288 -7.42 -13.46 -5.79
N SER A 289 -6.92 -12.70 -6.77
CA SER A 289 -5.56 -12.17 -6.78
C SER A 289 -5.59 -10.66 -6.92
N GLN A 290 -4.66 -9.99 -6.21
CA GLN A 290 -4.46 -8.56 -6.32
C GLN A 290 -3.00 -8.23 -5.99
N TYR A 291 -2.62 -7.03 -6.39
CA TYR A 291 -1.34 -6.42 -6.05
C TYR A 291 -1.59 -5.17 -5.20
N TYR A 292 -0.59 -4.83 -4.41
CA TYR A 292 -0.48 -3.51 -3.82
C TYR A 292 0.15 -2.55 -4.82
N SER A 293 -0.32 -1.31 -4.79
CA SER A 293 0.08 -0.24 -5.68
C SER A 293 0.91 0.79 -4.94
N GLN A 294 2.10 1.01 -5.44
CA GLN A 294 2.99 2.05 -4.94
C GLN A 294 2.58 3.41 -5.52
N ALA A 295 2.70 4.44 -4.70
CA ALA A 295 2.44 5.81 -5.12
C ALA A 295 3.32 6.82 -4.37
N ILE A 296 3.39 8.03 -4.92
CA ILE A 296 4.09 9.17 -4.34
C ILE A 296 3.07 10.21 -3.90
N ASN A 297 3.17 10.71 -2.66
CA ASN A 297 2.38 11.84 -2.21
C ASN A 297 2.69 13.07 -3.09
N LYS A 298 1.67 13.68 -3.68
CA LYS A 298 1.82 14.88 -4.52
C LYS A 298 2.52 16.04 -3.81
N ASP A 299 2.29 16.15 -2.51
CA ASP A 299 2.86 17.18 -1.64
C ASP A 299 3.92 16.58 -0.68
N ALA A 300 4.63 15.53 -1.10
CA ALA A 300 5.68 14.88 -0.32
C ALA A 300 6.75 15.90 0.15
N PRO A 301 7.11 15.94 1.45
CA PRO A 301 8.19 16.78 1.96
C PRO A 301 9.60 16.38 1.46
N HIS A 302 9.80 15.12 1.08
CA HIS A 302 11.05 14.58 0.53
C HIS A 302 10.84 13.98 -0.88
N PRO A 303 10.54 14.82 -1.90
CA PRO A 303 10.10 14.35 -3.21
C PRO A 303 11.18 13.62 -4.02
N ALA A 304 12.48 13.86 -3.78
CA ALA A 304 13.55 13.13 -4.43
C ALA A 304 13.75 11.74 -3.80
N ALA A 305 13.71 11.65 -2.47
CA ALA A 305 13.75 10.39 -1.73
C ALA A 305 12.56 9.50 -2.10
N ALA A 306 11.36 10.08 -2.21
CA ALA A 306 10.15 9.36 -2.63
C ALA A 306 10.32 8.70 -4.00
N ARG A 307 10.87 9.43 -4.98
CA ARG A 307 11.13 8.93 -6.34
C ARG A 307 12.24 7.90 -6.37
N LEU A 308 13.30 8.10 -5.60
CA LEU A 308 14.39 7.13 -5.49
C LEU A 308 13.91 5.82 -4.86
N TRP A 309 12.99 5.91 -3.88
CA TRP A 309 12.35 4.73 -3.29
C TRP A 309 11.59 3.93 -4.35
N GLN A 310 10.82 4.60 -5.21
CA GLN A 310 10.15 3.94 -6.34
C GLN A 310 11.16 3.28 -7.29
N GLU A 311 12.23 3.98 -7.70
CA GLU A 311 13.26 3.35 -8.55
C GLU A 311 13.93 2.14 -7.89
N TYR A 312 14.06 2.14 -6.56
CA TYR A 312 14.61 1.02 -5.81
C TYR A 312 13.66 -0.18 -5.76
N LEU A 313 12.39 0.02 -5.42
CA LEU A 313 11.39 -1.05 -5.36
C LEU A 313 11.22 -1.75 -6.71
N TYR A 314 11.25 -0.98 -7.80
CA TYR A 314 11.08 -1.47 -9.17
C TYR A 314 12.39 -1.87 -9.87
N SER A 315 13.48 -1.92 -9.12
CA SER A 315 14.75 -2.52 -9.57
C SER A 315 14.71 -4.06 -9.47
N ALA A 316 15.61 -4.74 -10.17
CA ALA A 316 15.75 -6.19 -10.03
C ALA A 316 16.07 -6.62 -8.59
N GLU A 317 16.77 -5.78 -7.81
CA GLU A 317 17.04 -6.04 -6.40
C GLU A 317 15.74 -5.98 -5.57
N GLY A 318 14.98 -4.87 -5.68
CA GLY A 318 13.73 -4.68 -4.95
C GLY A 318 12.69 -5.76 -5.27
N GLN A 319 12.47 -6.03 -6.56
CA GLN A 319 11.50 -7.04 -6.99
C GLN A 319 11.86 -8.47 -6.55
N ASN A 320 13.15 -8.81 -6.49
CA ASN A 320 13.56 -10.12 -5.95
C ASN A 320 13.45 -10.19 -4.42
N LEU A 321 13.50 -9.06 -3.71
CA LEU A 321 13.25 -9.04 -2.26
C LEU A 321 11.78 -9.35 -1.94
N TRP A 322 10.82 -9.00 -2.82
CA TRP A 322 9.42 -9.43 -2.70
C TRP A 322 9.26 -10.96 -2.73
N LEU A 323 9.99 -11.64 -3.62
CA LEU A 323 9.98 -13.11 -3.69
C LEU A 323 10.48 -13.76 -2.39
N LYS A 324 11.45 -13.14 -1.71
CA LYS A 324 11.93 -13.62 -0.41
C LYS A 324 10.90 -13.45 0.71
N GLY A 325 9.96 -12.51 0.53
CA GLY A 325 8.76 -12.37 1.34
C GLY A 325 7.56 -13.17 0.83
N TYR A 326 7.77 -14.15 -0.06
CA TYR A 326 6.74 -14.98 -0.68
C TYR A 326 5.74 -14.24 -1.59
N ALA A 327 5.94 -12.95 -1.83
CA ALA A 327 5.08 -12.14 -2.69
C ALA A 327 5.50 -12.25 -4.16
N ARG A 328 4.53 -12.12 -5.06
CA ARG A 328 4.75 -12.14 -6.51
C ARG A 328 5.05 -10.72 -7.00
N PRO A 329 6.26 -10.43 -7.51
CA PRO A 329 6.60 -9.11 -8.04
C PRO A 329 5.86 -8.84 -9.37
N ALA A 330 5.45 -7.60 -9.59
CA ALA A 330 4.78 -7.16 -10.82
C ALA A 330 5.71 -7.27 -12.04
N LEU A 331 7.02 -7.21 -11.81
CA LEU A 331 8.04 -7.37 -12.84
C LEU A 331 8.54 -8.82 -12.99
N MET A 332 7.87 -9.83 -12.41
CA MET A 332 8.34 -11.23 -12.43
C MET A 332 8.69 -11.71 -13.84
N THR A 333 7.81 -11.49 -14.83
CA THR A 333 8.03 -11.87 -16.24
C THR A 333 9.21 -11.12 -16.86
N ALA A 334 9.37 -9.84 -16.53
CA ALA A 334 10.47 -9.02 -17.02
C ALA A 334 11.82 -9.50 -16.46
N LEU A 335 11.87 -9.84 -15.16
CA LEU A 335 13.04 -10.43 -14.52
C LEU A 335 13.39 -11.79 -15.11
N GLU A 336 12.39 -12.63 -15.40
CA GLU A 336 12.62 -13.93 -16.02
C GLU A 336 13.24 -13.77 -17.42
N LYS A 337 12.67 -12.89 -18.25
CA LYS A 337 13.19 -12.58 -19.59
C LYS A 337 14.60 -11.99 -19.54
N ALA A 338 14.90 -11.17 -18.53
CA ALA A 338 16.22 -10.59 -18.32
C ALA A 338 17.24 -11.56 -17.68
N GLY A 339 16.79 -12.74 -17.22
CA GLY A 339 17.64 -13.70 -16.52
C GLY A 339 18.07 -13.26 -15.11
N THR A 340 17.38 -12.29 -14.52
CA THR A 340 17.70 -11.70 -13.20
C THR A 340 16.77 -12.15 -12.07
N LEU A 341 15.77 -12.99 -12.38
CA LEU A 341 14.86 -13.57 -11.39
C LEU A 341 15.61 -14.50 -10.42
N ASP A 342 15.41 -14.31 -9.11
CA ASP A 342 15.81 -15.26 -8.09
C ASP A 342 14.93 -16.52 -8.16
N LYS A 343 15.38 -17.50 -8.94
CA LYS A 343 14.66 -18.76 -9.16
C LYS A 343 14.45 -19.55 -7.86
N SER A 344 15.36 -19.43 -6.89
CA SER A 344 15.22 -20.14 -5.62
C SER A 344 14.13 -19.54 -4.75
N ALA A 345 13.99 -18.21 -4.73
CA ALA A 345 12.91 -17.54 -4.03
C ALA A 345 11.57 -17.77 -4.76
N ALA A 346 11.56 -17.64 -6.10
CA ALA A 346 10.37 -17.90 -6.91
C ALA A 346 9.81 -19.32 -6.74
N ALA A 347 10.67 -20.33 -6.61
CA ALA A 347 10.24 -21.72 -6.39
C ALA A 347 9.54 -21.96 -5.04
N LYS A 348 9.66 -21.02 -4.09
CA LYS A 348 9.01 -21.10 -2.77
C LYS A 348 7.65 -20.42 -2.71
N LEU A 349 7.24 -19.71 -3.77
CA LEU A 349 5.94 -19.06 -3.82
C LEU A 349 4.81 -20.09 -3.61
N PRO A 350 3.72 -19.73 -2.90
CA PRO A 350 2.55 -20.59 -2.80
C PRO A 350 2.07 -21.03 -4.19
N LYS A 351 1.77 -22.33 -4.32
CA LYS A 351 1.28 -22.89 -5.58
C LYS A 351 -0.13 -22.37 -5.87
N VAL A 352 -0.33 -21.93 -7.10
CA VAL A 352 -1.62 -21.44 -7.61
C VAL A 352 -1.84 -21.99 -9.01
N SER A 353 -3.09 -22.23 -9.38
CA SER A 353 -3.49 -22.70 -10.71
C SER A 353 -4.16 -21.60 -11.50
N GLY A 354 -4.10 -21.69 -12.83
CA GLY A 354 -4.78 -20.76 -13.73
C GLY A 354 -4.08 -19.40 -13.88
N THR A 355 -4.63 -18.57 -14.76
CA THR A 355 -4.16 -17.21 -14.99
C THR A 355 -4.95 -16.26 -14.10
N PRO A 356 -4.30 -15.40 -13.28
CA PRO A 356 -5.03 -14.44 -12.47
C PRO A 356 -5.76 -13.43 -13.35
N SER A 357 -6.98 -13.10 -12.95
CA SER A 357 -7.74 -11.96 -13.47
C SER A 357 -7.86 -10.89 -12.39
N PHE A 358 -7.91 -9.63 -12.80
CA PHE A 358 -7.99 -8.49 -11.88
C PHE A 358 -9.24 -7.65 -12.17
N PRO A 359 -9.89 -7.07 -11.15
CA PRO A 359 -11.01 -6.18 -11.36
C PRO A 359 -10.56 -4.91 -12.09
N THR A 360 -11.39 -4.42 -13.00
CA THR A 360 -11.24 -3.11 -13.64
C THR A 360 -11.40 -1.98 -12.61
N GLU A 361 -10.95 -0.77 -12.94
CA GLU A 361 -11.14 0.40 -12.08
C GLU A 361 -12.61 0.63 -11.69
N ALA A 362 -13.53 0.55 -12.67
CA ALA A 362 -14.96 0.71 -12.43
C ALA A 362 -15.53 -0.36 -11.48
N GLN A 363 -15.05 -1.60 -11.59
CA GLN A 363 -15.42 -2.70 -10.67
C GLN A 363 -14.89 -2.44 -9.25
N GLN A 364 -13.67 -1.92 -9.12
CA GLN A 364 -13.10 -1.53 -7.82
C GLN A 364 -13.90 -0.42 -7.13
N ASP A 365 -14.28 0.63 -7.85
CA ASP A 365 -15.07 1.73 -7.30
C ASP A 365 -16.48 1.29 -6.86
N LYS A 366 -17.13 0.47 -7.70
CA LYS A 366 -18.44 -0.11 -7.38
C LYS A 366 -18.36 -0.98 -6.13
N ALA A 367 -17.39 -1.88 -6.07
CA ALA A 367 -17.20 -2.78 -4.94
C ALA A 367 -16.88 -2.02 -3.63
N LYS A 368 -16.01 -1.00 -3.70
CA LYS A 368 -15.68 -0.16 -2.53
C LYS A 368 -16.91 0.57 -1.98
N THR A 369 -17.79 1.05 -2.86
CA THR A 369 -19.04 1.71 -2.48
C THR A 369 -20.01 0.74 -1.80
N VAL A 370 -20.24 -0.44 -2.40
CA VAL A 370 -21.10 -1.49 -1.82
C VAL A 370 -20.57 -1.92 -0.45
N LEU A 371 -19.27 -2.15 -0.35
CA LEU A 371 -18.64 -2.57 0.89
C LEU A 371 -18.71 -1.51 1.98
N GLY A 372 -18.46 -0.23 1.65
CA GLY A 372 -18.58 0.88 2.59
C GLY A 372 -19.99 1.04 3.18
N GLN A 373 -21.04 0.74 2.39
CA GLN A 373 -22.44 0.84 2.81
C GLN A 373 -22.95 -0.42 3.55
N GLY A 374 -22.35 -1.57 3.25
CA GLY A 374 -22.85 -2.88 3.67
C GLY A 374 -22.06 -3.55 4.78
N TRP A 375 -20.75 -3.30 4.91
CA TRP A 375 -19.88 -4.06 5.83
C TRP A 375 -20.34 -3.98 7.28
N ALA A 376 -20.57 -2.76 7.78
CA ALA A 376 -21.05 -2.56 9.14
C ALA A 376 -22.31 -3.39 9.38
N LYS A 377 -23.33 -3.31 8.53
CA LYS A 377 -24.57 -4.08 8.65
C LYS A 377 -24.38 -5.60 8.57
N ALA A 378 -23.35 -6.07 7.88
CA ALA A 378 -23.07 -7.50 7.72
C ALA A 378 -22.47 -8.11 8.99
N VAL A 379 -21.56 -7.38 9.67
CA VAL A 379 -20.83 -7.90 10.84
C VAL A 379 -21.19 -7.24 12.17
N SER A 380 -21.97 -6.15 12.15
CA SER A 380 -22.61 -5.56 13.32
C SER A 380 -23.89 -6.32 13.65
N GLY A 381 -24.02 -6.73 14.90
CA GLY A 381 -25.22 -7.32 15.48
C GLY A 381 -25.22 -7.01 16.96
#